data_AF-A0A565B6T5-F1
#
_entry.id   AF-A0A565B6T5-F1
#
_cell.length_a   1.000
_cell.length_b   1.000
_cell.length_c   1.000
_cell.angle_alpha   90.00
_cell.angle_beta   90.00
_cell.angle_gamma   90.00
#
_symmetry.space_group_name_H-M   'P 1'
#
loop_
_entity.id
_entity.type
_entity.pdbx_description
1 polymer ?
#
loop_
_entity_poly.entity_id
_entity_poly.type
_entity_poly.pdbx_seq_one_letter_code
_entity_poly.pdbx_strand_id
1 'polypeptide(L)' 'METSALEATNVETAFLTILTEIYRIIIKKSLTADDDADGNSSLLKGTRIIILSEQESGKRGGCCGKS' A
#
# COMPACT_ATOMS: atom_id res chain seq x y z
N MET A 1 14.04 -7.33 -22.64
CA MET A 1 13.68 -8.75 -22.64
C MET A 1 13.47 -9.16 -24.08
N GLU A 2 14.19 -10.14 -24.59
CA GLU A 2 14.04 -10.62 -25.98
C GLU A 2 13.05 -11.79 -26.02
N THR A 3 12.25 -11.88 -27.08
CA THR A 3 11.17 -12.88 -27.24
C THR A 3 11.29 -13.61 -28.56
N SER A 4 11.09 -14.92 -28.55
CA SER A 4 11.02 -15.75 -29.76
C SER A 4 9.66 -16.44 -29.80
N ALA A 5 8.80 -16.05 -30.75
CA ALA A 5 7.49 -16.68 -30.92
C ALA A 5 7.61 -18.12 -31.42
N LEU A 6 8.59 -18.39 -32.29
CA LEU A 6 8.84 -19.72 -32.85
C LEU A 6 9.27 -20.71 -31.77
N GLU A 7 10.16 -20.27 -30.87
CA GLU A 7 10.72 -21.12 -29.81
C GLU A 7 9.94 -21.00 -28.50
N ALA A 8 8.83 -20.25 -28.48
CA ALA A 8 8.05 -19.91 -27.28
C ALA A 8 8.86 -19.27 -26.13
N THR A 9 10.05 -18.74 -26.44
CA THR A 9 10.96 -18.16 -25.45
C THR A 9 10.45 -16.79 -25.00
N ASN A 10 10.27 -16.64 -23.68
CA ASN A 10 9.87 -15.40 -23.00
C ASN A 10 8.53 -14.78 -23.46
N VAL A 11 7.70 -15.49 -24.22
CA VAL A 11 6.41 -14.95 -24.69
C VAL A 11 5.48 -14.70 -23.50
N GLU A 12 5.25 -15.70 -22.64
CA GLU A 12 4.39 -15.55 -21.45
C GLU A 12 4.93 -14.51 -20.48
N THR A 13 6.24 -14.56 -20.19
CA THR A 13 6.91 -13.58 -19.32
C THR A 13 6.76 -12.15 -19.86
N ALA A 14 6.75 -11.95 -21.19
CA ALA A 14 6.57 -10.62 -21.80
C ALA A 14 5.19 -10.06 -21.50
N PHE A 15 4.18 -10.90 -21.71
CA PHE A 15 2.79 -10.55 -21.45
C PHE A 15 2.57 -10.25 -19.98
N LEU A 16 3.05 -11.08 -19.07
CA LEU A 16 2.91 -10.84 -17.63
C LEU A 16 3.66 -9.58 -17.17
N THR A 17 4.83 -9.31 -17.74
CA THR A 17 5.61 -8.10 -17.42
C THR A 17 4.87 -6.84 -17.81
N ILE A 18 4.38 -6.75 -19.06
CA ILE A 18 3.68 -5.54 -19.52
C ILE A 18 2.35 -5.33 -18.77
N LEU A 19 1.61 -6.40 -18.48
CA LEU A 19 0.39 -6.32 -17.66
C LEU A 19 0.69 -5.82 -16.23
N THR A 20 1.77 -6.32 -15.64
CA THR A 20 2.21 -5.89 -14.30
C THR A 20 2.64 -4.43 -14.29
N GLU A 21 3.35 -3.97 -15.33
CA GLU A 21 3.74 -2.57 -15.47
C GLU A 21 2.53 -1.64 -15.62
N ILE A 22 1.56 -2.02 -16.46
CA ILE A 22 0.29 -1.27 -16.61
C ILE A 22 -0.41 -1.16 -15.26
N TYR A 23 -0.55 -2.26 -14.53
CA TYR A 23 -1.18 -2.28 -13.20
C TYR A 23 -0.47 -1.36 -12.20
N ARG A 24 0.87 -1.43 -12.14
CA ARG A 24 1.68 -0.57 -11.28
C ARG A 24 1.52 0.91 -11.63
N ILE A 25 1.49 1.26 -12.91
CA ILE A 25 1.32 2.64 -13.38
C ILE A 25 -0.07 3.16 -12.98
N ILE A 26 -1.12 2.36 -13.14
CA ILE A 26 -2.49 2.76 -12.78
C ILE A 26 -2.62 2.99 -11.28
N ILE A 27 -2.10 2.08 -10.46
CA ILE A 27 -2.10 2.26 -9.00
C ILE A 27 -1.33 3.50 -8.61
N LYS A 28 -0.13 3.69 -9.15
CA LYS A 28 0.67 4.89 -8.85
C LYS A 28 -0.08 6.16 -9.25
N LYS A 29 -0.74 6.19 -10.41
CA LYS A 29 -1.57 7.32 -10.85
C LYS A 29 -2.76 7.57 -9.92
N SER A 30 -3.41 6.52 -9.43
CA SER A 30 -4.47 6.64 -8.43
C SER A 30 -3.94 7.24 -7.12
N LEU A 31 -2.73 6.85 -6.70
CA LEU A 31 -2.10 7.39 -5.49
C LEU A 31 -1.64 8.84 -5.67
N THR A 32 -1.18 9.23 -6.86
CA THR A 32 -0.77 10.63 -7.14
C THR A 32 -1.95 11.56 -7.42
N ALA A 33 -3.10 11.05 -7.86
CA ALA A 33 -4.32 11.85 -8.01
C ALA A 33 -4.90 12.31 -6.65
N ASP A 34 -4.49 11.67 -5.55
CA ASP A 34 -4.70 12.16 -4.18
C ASP A 34 -3.57 13.10 -3.69
N ASP A 35 -2.43 13.18 -4.37
CA ASP A 35 -1.27 13.98 -3.97
C ASP A 35 -1.27 15.40 -4.58
N ASP A 36 -2.07 15.63 -5.63
CA ASP A 36 -2.46 16.99 -6.07
C ASP A 36 -3.47 17.64 -5.09
N ALA A 37 -3.94 16.88 -4.08
CA ALA A 37 -4.56 17.39 -2.88
C ALA A 37 -3.55 17.35 -1.71
N ASP A 38 -2.65 18.32 -1.70
CA ASP A 38 -1.98 18.80 -0.47
C ASP A 38 -0.95 17.83 0.15
N GLY A 39 0.30 17.94 -0.31
CA GLY A 39 1.41 18.32 0.57
C GLY A 39 1.56 17.58 1.91
N ASN A 40 1.32 16.28 1.99
CA ASN A 40 1.38 15.54 3.25
C ASN A 40 2.60 14.60 3.36
N SER A 41 3.79 15.18 3.20
CA SER A 41 5.01 14.63 3.84
C SER A 41 4.85 14.44 5.36
N SER A 42 3.78 14.98 5.94
CA SER A 42 3.29 14.77 7.30
C SER A 42 2.69 13.37 7.55
N LEU A 43 2.12 12.68 6.55
CA LEU A 43 1.43 11.38 6.74
C LEU A 43 2.41 10.23 7.00
N LEU A 44 3.70 10.40 6.66
CA LEU A 44 4.76 9.41 6.90
C LEU A 44 5.50 9.64 8.23
N LYS A 45 5.10 10.62 9.05
CA LYS A 45 5.75 10.85 10.35
C LYS A 45 5.20 9.88 11.39
N GLY A 46 5.75 8.66 11.39
CA GLY A 46 5.41 7.63 12.37
C GLY A 46 5.48 8.16 13.80
N THR A 47 4.39 8.01 14.55
CA THR A 47 4.35 8.41 15.96
C THR A 47 5.01 7.33 16.82
N ARG A 48 6.05 7.69 17.57
CA ARG A 48 6.67 6.79 18.54
C ARG A 48 5.72 6.61 19.73
N ILE A 49 5.05 5.47 19.82
CA ILE A 49 4.20 5.13 20.96
C ILE A 49 5.11 4.70 22.12
N ILE A 50 5.18 5.51 23.17
CA ILE A 50 5.86 5.16 24.41
C ILE A 50 4.80 4.58 25.35
N ILE A 51 4.88 3.28 25.63
CA ILE A 51 4.00 2.62 26.59
C ILE A 51 4.59 2.87 27.98
N LEU A 52 4.08 3.88 28.68
CA LEU A 52 4.27 4.01 30.12
C LEU A 52 3.30 3.03 30.79
N SER A 53 3.84 1.91 31.25
CA SER A 53 3.11 0.97 32.10
C SER A 53 2.87 1.59 33.47
N GLU A 54 1.94 2.54 33.56
CA GLU A 54 1.38 2.94 34.85
C GLU A 54 0.19 2.06 35.17
N GLN A 55 0.38 1.32 36.24
CA GLN A 55 -0.64 0.62 36.96
C GLN A 55 -1.73 1.62 37.41
N GLU A 56 -2.92 1.07 37.57
CA GLU A 56 -3.97 1.51 38.50
C GLU A 56 -4.90 2.68 38.10
N SER A 57 -6.16 2.29 37.89
CA SER A 57 -7.38 3.02 38.27
C SER A 57 -7.86 4.16 37.37
N GLY A 58 -8.83 3.83 36.50
CA GLY A 58 -9.63 4.86 35.84
C GLY A 58 -10.61 4.31 34.81
N LYS A 59 -11.74 3.76 35.28
CA LYS A 59 -12.90 3.35 34.47
C LYS A 59 -13.19 4.31 33.31
N ARG A 60 -13.02 3.87 32.06
CA ARG A 60 -13.70 4.44 30.89
C ARG A 60 -14.17 3.35 29.92
N GLY A 61 -15.46 3.04 30.04
CA GLY A 61 -16.40 2.73 28.97
C GLY A 61 -16.00 1.66 27.95
N GLY A 62 -16.57 0.46 28.11
CA GLY A 62 -16.64 -0.51 27.03
C GLY A 62 -17.44 0.01 25.83
N CYS A 63 -17.03 -0.37 24.63
CA CYS A 63 -17.88 -0.40 23.46
C CYS A 63 -17.29 -1.39 22.45
N CYS A 64 -17.76 -2.64 22.49
CA CYS A 64 -17.78 -3.60 21.39
C CYS A 64 -18.68 -4.77 21.83
N GLY A 65 -19.98 -4.53 21.76
CA GLY A 65 -20.99 -5.58 21.76
C GLY A 65 -21.82 -5.41 20.50
N LYS A 66 -21.67 -6.33 19.55
CA LYS A 66 -22.71 -6.82 18.64
C LYS A 66 -22.16 -7.95 17.79
N SER A 67 -22.77 -9.12 18.04
CA SER A 67 -23.05 -10.28 17.18
C SER A 67 -21.93 -10.89 16.34
#